data_AF-A0A0P0XLP8-F1
#
_entry.id   AF-A0A0P0XLP8-F1
#
_cell.length_a   1.000
_cell.length_b   1.000
_cell.length_c   1.000
_cell.angle_alpha   90.00
_cell.angle_beta   90.00
_cell.angle_gamma   90.00
#
_symmetry.space_group_name_H-M   'P 1'
#
loop_
_entity.id
_entity.type
_entity.pdbx_description
1 polymer ?
#
loop_
_entity_poly.entity_id
_entity_poly.type
_entity_poly.pdbx_seq_one_letter_code
_entity_poly.pdbx_strand_id
1 'polypeptide(L)' 'SDAGRQDSRLSRNRRTVNRPYGGVLSGTAVRERIIRAFLVEEQKIVKKVLKIQKTKDKSASK' A
#
# COMPACT_ATOMS: atom_id res chain seq x y z
N SER A 1 7.68 31.52 -9.96
CA SER A 1 6.57 31.34 -9.01
C SER A 1 7.10 31.39 -7.60
N ASP A 2 6.73 32.42 -6.82
CA ASP A 2 7.28 32.67 -5.46
C ASP A 2 6.87 31.62 -4.41
N ALA A 3 5.81 30.84 -4.66
CA ALA A 3 5.31 29.82 -3.73
C ALA A 3 6.37 28.80 -3.30
N GLY A 4 7.14 28.23 -4.25
CA GLY A 4 8.19 27.26 -3.93
C GLY A 4 9.33 27.84 -3.08
N ARG A 5 9.56 29.16 -3.15
CA ARG A 5 10.56 29.86 -2.33
C ARG A 5 10.06 30.15 -0.92
N GLN A 6 8.76 30.23 -0.70
CA GLN A 6 8.18 30.39 0.64
C GLN A 6 8.18 29.06 1.39
N ASP A 7 7.82 27.96 0.71
CA ASP A 7 7.82 26.62 1.29
C ASP A 7 9.22 26.17 1.74
N SER A 8 10.26 26.50 0.98
CA SER A 8 11.64 26.16 1.36
C SER A 8 12.08 26.81 2.68
N ARG A 9 11.50 27.95 3.05
CA ARG A 9 11.78 28.68 4.30
C ARG A 9 10.99 28.15 5.49
N LEU A 10 9.95 27.35 5.28
CA LEU A 10 9.17 26.75 6.36
C LEU A 10 9.94 25.60 7.02
N SER A 11 9.90 25.55 8.35
CA SER A 11 10.42 24.43 9.13
C SER A 11 9.77 23.11 8.70
N ARG A 12 10.50 21.99 8.79
CA ARG A 12 10.03 20.68 8.31
C ARG A 12 8.66 20.29 8.89
N ASN A 13 8.47 20.51 10.19
CA ASN A 13 7.21 20.22 10.90
C ASN A 13 5.99 20.98 10.34
N ARG A 14 6.18 22.11 9.65
CA ARG A 14 5.09 22.85 8.98
C ARG A 14 4.76 22.29 7.59
N ARG A 15 5.64 21.46 7.02
CA ARG A 15 5.49 20.84 5.70
C ARG A 15 5.11 19.36 5.77
N THR A 16 5.23 18.73 6.94
CA THR A 16 5.06 17.28 7.12
C THR A 16 4.01 16.96 8.17
N VAL A 17 3.46 15.76 8.11
CA VAL A 17 2.57 15.19 9.15
C VAL A 17 3.17 13.86 9.61
N ASN A 18 3.02 13.53 10.89
CA ASN A 18 3.55 12.29 11.48
C ASN A 18 2.71 11.05 11.09
N ARG A 19 2.68 10.74 9.79
CA ARG A 19 2.06 9.54 9.21
C ARG A 19 2.80 9.12 7.94
N PRO A 20 2.67 7.86 7.46
CA PRO A 20 3.19 7.47 6.15
C PRO A 20 2.70 8.41 5.05
N TYR A 21 3.60 8.82 4.16
CA TYR A 21 3.33 9.79 3.08
C TYR A 21 2.79 11.15 3.58
N GLY A 22 3.09 11.55 4.82
CA GLY A 22 2.70 12.85 5.37
C GLY A 22 3.31 14.02 4.58
N GLY A 23 2.47 15.00 4.24
CA GLY A 23 2.85 16.12 3.36
C GLY A 23 2.78 15.80 1.85
N VAL A 24 2.52 14.54 1.47
CA VAL A 24 2.41 14.10 0.07
C VAL A 24 1.00 13.59 -0.26
N LEU A 25 0.44 12.74 0.61
CA LEU A 25 -0.89 12.16 0.42
C LEU A 25 -1.86 12.55 1.54
N SER A 26 -3.14 12.66 1.17
CA SER A 26 -4.24 12.82 2.13
C SER A 26 -4.38 11.56 3.01
N GLY A 27 -5.00 11.72 4.19
CA GLY A 27 -5.24 10.59 5.09
C GLY A 27 -6.12 9.49 4.46
N THR A 28 -7.09 9.87 3.62
CA THR A 28 -7.96 8.93 2.90
C THR A 28 -7.19 8.11 1.87
N ALA A 29 -6.33 8.76 1.07
CA ALA A 29 -5.49 8.07 0.08
C ALA A 29 -4.49 7.09 0.73
N VAL A 30 -3.92 7.48 1.88
CA VAL A 30 -3.02 6.58 2.65
C VAL A 30 -3.79 5.36 3.17
N ARG A 31 -4.99 5.55 3.74
CA ARG A 31 -5.83 4.43 4.21
C ARG A 31 -6.19 3.47 3.08
N GLU A 32 -6.65 4.00 1.95
CA GLU A 32 -7.00 3.19 0.78
C GLU A 32 -5.79 2.39 0.26
N ARG A 33 -4.61 3.02 0.18
CA ARG A 33 -3.37 2.34 -0.23
C ARG A 33 -3.03 1.17 0.70
N ILE A 34 -3.12 1.37 2.01
CA ILE A 34 -2.83 0.33 3.02
C ILE A 34 -3.81 -0.84 2.85
N ILE A 35 -5.11 -0.56 2.80
CA ILE A 35 -6.15 -1.58 2.68
C ILE A 35 -6.00 -2.36 1.36
N ARG A 36 -5.81 -1.65 0.23
CA ARG A 36 -5.62 -2.29 -1.08
C ARG A 36 -4.37 -3.17 -1.08
N ALA A 37 -3.25 -2.71 -0.53
CA ALA A 37 -2.02 -3.50 -0.46
C ALA A 37 -2.21 -4.79 0.34
N PHE A 38 -2.84 -4.69 1.52
CA PHE A 38 -3.17 -5.85 2.34
C PHE A 38 -4.06 -6.85 1.59
N LEU A 39 -5.20 -6.40 1.06
CA LEU A 39 -6.16 -7.29 0.39
C LEU A 39 -5.58 -7.96 -0.85
N VAL A 40 -4.74 -7.26 -1.63
CA VAL A 40 -4.09 -7.82 -2.81
C VAL A 40 -3.08 -8.91 -2.43
N GLU A 41 -2.28 -8.69 -1.39
CA GLU A 41 -1.35 -9.72 -0.91
C GLU A 41 -2.09 -10.94 -0.34
N GLU A 42 -3.12 -10.74 0.47
CA GLU A 42 -3.97 -11.84 0.97
C GLU A 42 -4.59 -12.63 -0.19
N GLN A 43 -5.11 -11.95 -1.21
CA GLN A 43 -5.68 -12.60 -2.39
C GLN A 43 -4.62 -13.40 -3.17
N LYS A 44 -3.37 -12.94 -3.26
CA LYS A 44 -2.27 -13.69 -3.90
C LYS A 44 -1.97 -14.97 -3.12
N ILE A 45 -1.93 -14.90 -1.79
CA ILE A 45 -1.70 -16.06 -0.92
C ILE A 45 -2.81 -17.09 -1.13
N VAL A 46 -4.09 -16.67 -1.07
CA VAL A 46 -5.24 -17.55 -1.31
C VAL A 46 -5.16 -18.23 -2.68
N LYS A 47 -4.87 -17.47 -3.74
CA LYS A 47 -4.71 -18.03 -5.10
C LYS A 47 -3.59 -19.07 -5.17
N LYS A 48 -2.46 -18.81 -4.50
CA LYS A 48 -1.32 -19.74 -4.47
C LYS A 48 -1.68 -21.04 -3.73
N VAL A 49 -2.33 -20.94 -2.59
CA VAL A 49 -2.79 -22.09 -1.80
C VAL A 49 -3.79 -22.94 -2.60
N LEU A 50 -4.80 -22.32 -3.21
CA LEU A 50 -5.77 -23.01 -4.05
C LEU A 50 -5.12 -23.70 -5.26
N LYS A 51 -4.09 -23.09 -5.87
CA LYS A 51 -3.34 -23.72 -6.96
C LYS A 51 -2.60 -24.97 -6.48
N ILE A 52 -1.95 -24.92 -5.31
CA ILE A 52 -1.22 -26.06 -4.73
C ILE A 52 -2.18 -27.21 -4.41
N GLN A 53 -3.34 -26.92 -3.83
CA GLN A 53 -4.36 -27.94 -3.53
C GLN A 53 -4.84 -28.63 -4.81
N LYS A 54 -5.23 -27.86 -5.85
CA LYS A 54 -5.63 -28.42 -7.15
C LYS A 54 -4.56 -29.30 -7.81
N THR A 55 -3.28 -28.99 -7.63
CA THR A 55 -2.18 -29.84 -8.15
C THR A 55 -1.96 -31.11 -7.34
N LYS A 56 -2.21 -31.07 -6.03
CA LYS A 56 -2.14 -32.26 -5.16
C LYS A 56 -3.30 -33.21 -5.44
N ASP A 57 -4.52 -32.70 -5.60
CA ASP A 57 -5.69 -33.54 -5.89
C ASP A 57 -5.55 -34.26 -7.23
N LYS A 58 -5.01 -33.58 -8.26
CA LYS A 58 -4.74 -34.19 -9.58
C LYS A 58 -3.65 -35.26 -9.58
N SER A 59 -2.68 -35.17 -8.66
CA SER A 59 -1.64 -36.19 -8.53
C SER A 59 -2.08 -37.37 -7.67
N ALA A 60 -3.03 -37.17 -6.75
CA ALA A 60 -3.67 -38.24 -6.01
C ALA A 60 -4.69 -39.04 -6.84
N SER A 61 -5.29 -38.43 -7.88
CA SER A 61 -6.28 -39.07 -8.75
C SER A 61 -5.69 -39.76 -10.00
N LYS A 62 -4.37 -39.83 -10.14
CA LYS A 62 -3.68 -40.49 -11.26
C LYS A 62 -2.87 -41.66 -10.74
#